data_AF-A0A6J7TEK3-F1
#
_entry.id   AF-A0A6J7TEK3-F1
#
_cell.length_a   1.000
_cell.length_b   1.000
_cell.length_c   1.000
_cell.angle_alpha   90.00
_cell.angle_beta   90.00
_cell.angle_gamma   90.00
#
_symmetry.space_group_name_H-M   'P 1'
#
loop_
_entity.id
_entity.type
_entity.pdbx_description
1 polymer ?
#
loop_
_entity_poly.entity_id
_entity_poly.type
_entity_poly.pdbx_seq_one_letter_code
_entity_poly.pdbx_strand_id
1 'polypeptide(L)'
;MDQWKAAGRGKKGDDAKLWARFKAAQDQFFAAKNSDLEKREVSMAANLIKREELIVQIEALVPFTDVKQAKSAFRELMNSWTKIGITNRDKRAALDARVSKVEDAIKEAEAEIWRKTDPTAKARAAEVVKQLSDSIESYEKAAAKAKAAGNEKKAKEAAESAEARKSWLAEAQKHLAEFN
;
A
#
# COMPACT_ATOMS: atom_id res chain seq x y z
N MET A 1 -48.77 0.43 9.27
CA MET A 1 -49.94 0.13 8.43
C MET A 1 -50.83 -0.91 9.09
N ASP A 2 -50.24 -1.93 9.71
CA ASP A 2 -50.97 -3.09 10.23
C ASP A 2 -51.79 -2.78 11.48
N GLN A 3 -51.30 -1.90 12.35
CA GLN A 3 -52.04 -1.44 13.53
C GLN A 3 -53.29 -0.61 13.17
N TRP A 4 -53.25 0.17 12.08
CA TRP A 4 -54.41 0.90 11.56
C TRP A 4 -55.48 -0.05 11.00
N LYS A 5 -55.05 -1.10 10.28
CA LYS A 5 -55.94 -2.14 9.75
C LYS A 5 -56.58 -2.98 10.87
N ALA A 6 -55.91 -3.13 12.01
CA ALA A 6 -56.36 -3.92 13.15
C ALA A 6 -57.33 -3.19 14.10
N ALA A 7 -57.48 -1.86 13.99
CA ALA A 7 -58.25 -1.04 14.93
C ALA A 7 -59.79 -1.19 14.84
N GLY A 8 -60.32 -1.96 13.87
CA GLY A 8 -61.76 -2.13 13.62
C GLY A 8 -62.39 -0.94 12.87
N ARG A 9 -63.64 -1.10 12.41
CA ARG A 9 -64.41 -0.03 11.73
C ARG A 9 -65.21 0.81 12.73
N GLY A 10 -65.05 2.13 12.69
CA GLY A 10 -65.89 3.10 13.39
C GLY A 10 -67.14 3.48 12.61
N LYS A 11 -67.82 4.57 13.00
CA LYS A 11 -68.93 5.13 12.22
C LYS A 11 -68.41 5.56 10.83
N LYS A 12 -69.15 5.18 9.78
CA LYS A 12 -68.75 5.32 8.35
C LYS A 12 -68.20 6.71 7.96
N GLY A 13 -68.74 7.79 8.57
CA GLY A 13 -68.30 9.17 8.32
C GLY A 13 -67.01 9.58 9.04
N ASP A 14 -66.73 9.01 10.22
CA ASP A 14 -65.54 9.34 11.01
C ASP A 14 -64.33 8.53 10.53
N ASP A 15 -64.53 7.26 10.14
CA ASP A 15 -63.49 6.44 9.50
C ASP A 15 -62.96 7.08 8.22
N ALA A 16 -63.85 7.62 7.37
CA ALA A 16 -63.46 8.30 6.15
C ALA A 16 -62.61 9.55 6.43
N LYS A 17 -62.98 10.33 7.47
CA LYS A 17 -62.21 11.53 7.88
C LYS A 17 -60.85 11.17 8.45
N LEU A 18 -60.78 10.16 9.33
CA LEU A 18 -59.51 9.74 9.93
C LEU A 18 -58.60 9.08 8.89
N TRP A 19 -59.17 8.31 7.96
CA TRP A 19 -58.44 7.77 6.81
C TRP A 19 -57.89 8.86 5.90
N ALA A 20 -58.69 9.87 5.54
CA ALA A 20 -58.24 10.99 4.73
C ALA A 20 -57.08 11.76 5.41
N ARG A 21 -57.17 11.99 6.73
CA ARG A 21 -56.08 12.63 7.51
C ARG A 21 -54.81 11.77 7.51
N PHE A 22 -54.95 10.46 7.74
CA PHE A 22 -53.82 9.53 7.72
C PHE A 22 -53.15 9.49 6.34
N LYS A 23 -53.95 9.39 5.27
CA LYS A 23 -53.47 9.40 3.88
C LYS A 23 -52.75 10.69 3.53
N ALA A 24 -53.31 11.85 3.87
CA ALA A 24 -52.65 13.13 3.64
C ALA A 24 -51.28 13.22 4.34
N ALA A 25 -51.18 12.77 5.60
CA ALA A 25 -49.92 12.72 6.34
C ALA A 25 -48.92 11.73 5.71
N GLN A 26 -49.40 10.56 5.27
CA GLN A 26 -48.59 9.56 4.59
C GLN A 26 -48.03 10.11 3.27
N ASP A 27 -48.87 10.73 2.45
CA ASP A 27 -48.49 11.24 1.13
C ASP A 27 -47.48 12.40 1.29
N GLN A 28 -47.66 13.29 2.27
CA GLN A 28 -46.68 14.32 2.61
C GLN A 28 -45.33 13.72 3.03
N PHE A 29 -45.33 12.68 3.89
CA PHE A 29 -44.11 12.01 4.32
C PHE A 29 -43.37 11.36 3.13
N PHE A 30 -44.07 10.59 2.29
CA PHE A 30 -43.44 9.91 1.17
C PHE A 30 -43.00 10.87 0.07
N ALA A 31 -43.72 11.98 -0.16
CA ALA A 31 -43.27 13.04 -1.06
C ALA A 31 -41.94 13.66 -0.58
N ALA A 32 -41.85 14.00 0.71
CA ALA A 32 -40.62 14.53 1.30
C ALA A 32 -39.47 13.51 1.24
N LYS A 33 -39.76 12.24 1.57
CA LYS A 33 -38.78 11.14 1.50
C LYS A 33 -38.25 10.93 0.07
N ASN A 34 -39.15 10.85 -0.92
CA ASN A 34 -38.74 10.64 -2.30
C ASN A 34 -37.91 11.82 -2.82
N SER A 35 -38.29 13.06 -2.49
CA SER A 35 -37.48 14.24 -2.85
C SER A 35 -36.10 14.23 -2.21
N ASP A 36 -35.95 13.79 -0.95
CA ASP A 36 -34.65 13.61 -0.30
C ASP A 36 -33.82 12.50 -0.97
N LEU A 37 -34.44 11.37 -1.31
CA LEU A 37 -33.77 10.29 -2.04
C LEU A 37 -33.29 10.74 -3.42
N GLU A 38 -34.11 11.45 -4.19
CA GLU A 38 -33.73 12.00 -5.49
C GLU A 38 -32.54 12.96 -5.39
N LYS A 39 -32.54 13.86 -4.40
CA LYS A 39 -31.41 14.78 -4.16
C LYS A 39 -30.13 14.02 -3.83
N ARG A 40 -30.22 12.95 -3.03
CA ARG A 40 -29.08 12.11 -2.70
C ARG A 40 -28.53 11.38 -3.91
N GLU A 41 -29.39 10.77 -4.72
CA GLU A 41 -29.00 10.10 -5.96
C GLU A 41 -28.28 11.06 -6.92
N VAL A 42 -28.81 12.26 -7.14
CA VAL A 42 -28.15 13.30 -7.95
C VAL A 42 -26.77 13.64 -7.39
N SER A 43 -26.65 13.82 -6.07
CA SER A 43 -25.36 14.10 -5.44
C SER A 43 -24.36 12.94 -5.56
N MET A 44 -24.83 11.70 -5.44
CA MET A 44 -23.99 10.51 -5.50
C MET A 44 -23.50 10.26 -6.92
N ALA A 45 -24.34 10.51 -7.93
CA ALA A 45 -23.96 10.45 -9.34
C ALA A 45 -22.90 11.51 -9.67
N ALA A 46 -23.08 12.77 -9.21
CA ALA A 46 -22.09 13.81 -9.39
C ALA A 46 -20.76 13.51 -8.68
N ASN A 47 -20.81 12.93 -7.48
CA ASN A 47 -19.61 12.48 -6.76
C ASN A 47 -18.92 11.31 -7.48
N LEU A 48 -19.68 10.40 -8.09
CA LEU A 48 -19.11 9.28 -8.84
C LEU A 48 -18.30 9.78 -10.04
N ILE A 49 -18.84 10.71 -10.83
CA ILE A 49 -18.14 11.32 -11.97
C ILE A 49 -16.82 11.94 -11.52
N LYS A 50 -16.83 12.72 -10.43
CA LYS A 50 -15.59 13.31 -9.87
C LYS A 50 -14.57 12.25 -9.47
N ARG A 51 -15.00 11.11 -8.92
CA ARG A 51 -14.07 10.00 -8.61
C ARG A 51 -13.55 9.33 -9.87
N GLU A 52 -14.39 9.17 -10.90
CA GLU A 52 -13.99 8.59 -12.19
C GLU A 52 -12.99 9.47 -12.93
N GLU A 53 -13.10 10.79 -12.84
CA GLU A 53 -12.10 11.72 -13.38
C GLU A 53 -10.80 11.67 -12.58
N LEU A 54 -10.90 11.65 -11.25
CA LEU A 54 -9.73 11.70 -10.37
C LEU A 54 -8.94 10.39 -10.38
N ILE A 55 -9.59 9.24 -10.52
CA ILE A 55 -8.90 7.95 -10.61
C ILE A 55 -8.00 7.87 -11.84
N VAL A 56 -8.40 8.47 -12.97
CA VAL A 56 -7.56 8.51 -14.18
C VAL A 56 -6.28 9.29 -13.92
N GLN A 57 -6.35 10.39 -13.16
CA GLN A 57 -5.17 11.16 -12.77
C GLN A 57 -4.28 10.39 -11.79
N ILE A 58 -4.88 9.65 -10.84
CA ILE A 58 -4.16 8.80 -9.90
C ILE A 58 -3.42 7.68 -10.64
N GLU A 59 -4.10 6.99 -11.57
CA GLU A 59 -3.49 5.91 -12.36
C GLU A 59 -2.37 6.41 -13.28
N ALA A 60 -2.49 7.63 -13.81
CA ALA A 60 -1.46 8.25 -14.64
C ALA A 60 -0.16 8.54 -13.88
N LEU A 61 -0.13 8.43 -12.55
CA LEU A 61 1.12 8.48 -11.78
C LEU A 61 2.02 7.27 -12.06
N VAL A 62 1.47 6.17 -12.58
CA VAL A 62 2.22 4.97 -12.93
C VAL A 62 2.27 4.85 -14.47
N PRO A 63 3.44 4.57 -15.07
CA PRO A 63 4.75 4.40 -14.43
C PRO A 63 5.41 5.72 -13.99
N PHE A 64 6.23 5.67 -12.94
CA PHE A 64 7.02 6.81 -12.44
C PHE A 64 8.51 6.48 -12.37
N THR A 65 9.36 7.52 -12.45
CA THR A 65 10.82 7.40 -12.27
C THR A 65 11.29 7.97 -10.93
N ASP A 66 10.62 9.01 -10.43
CA ASP A 66 10.89 9.62 -9.12
C ASP A 66 9.79 9.25 -8.12
N VAL A 67 10.13 8.39 -7.17
CA VAL A 67 9.22 7.91 -6.12
C VAL A 67 8.75 9.06 -5.22
N LYS A 68 9.60 10.03 -4.92
CA LYS A 68 9.28 11.15 -4.03
C LYS A 68 8.28 12.08 -4.70
N GLN A 69 8.49 12.37 -5.99
CA GLN A 69 7.56 13.16 -6.78
C GLN A 69 6.20 12.44 -6.92
N ALA A 70 6.20 11.15 -7.27
CA ALA A 70 4.98 10.35 -7.40
C ALA A 70 4.19 10.30 -6.08
N LYS A 71 4.87 10.09 -4.95
CA LYS A 71 4.25 10.08 -3.61
C LYS A 71 3.64 11.43 -3.24
N SER A 72 4.29 12.55 -3.59
CA SER A 72 3.75 13.88 -3.35
C SER A 72 2.47 14.11 -4.16
N ALA A 73 2.51 13.83 -5.46
CA ALA A 73 1.36 13.97 -6.35
C ALA A 73 0.20 13.06 -5.92
N PHE A 74 0.50 11.81 -5.54
CA PHE A 74 -0.51 10.88 -5.00
C PHE A 74 -1.19 11.45 -3.76
N ARG A 75 -0.44 12.02 -2.81
CA ARG A 75 -1.02 12.65 -1.61
C ARG A 75 -1.94 13.81 -1.97
N GLU A 76 -1.58 14.66 -2.92
CA GLU A 76 -2.41 15.77 -3.38
C GLU A 76 -3.72 15.29 -4.01
N LEU A 77 -3.66 14.29 -4.88
CA LEU A 77 -4.84 13.68 -5.48
C LEU A 77 -5.72 12.99 -4.42
N MET A 78 -5.13 12.31 -3.44
CA MET A 78 -5.87 11.69 -2.34
C MET A 78 -6.55 12.70 -1.41
N ASN A 79 -5.96 13.88 -1.22
CA ASN A 79 -6.63 14.98 -0.52
C ASN A 79 -7.88 15.45 -1.27
N SER A 80 -7.87 15.44 -2.60
CA SER A 80 -9.06 15.70 -3.42
C SER A 80 -10.06 14.54 -3.37
N TRP A 81 -9.56 13.29 -3.38
CA TRP A 81 -10.37 12.07 -3.33
C TRP A 81 -11.24 11.99 -2.07
N THR A 82 -10.64 12.28 -0.92
CA THR A 82 -11.32 12.22 0.39
C THR A 82 -12.36 13.31 0.60
N LYS A 83 -12.23 14.44 -0.12
CA LYS A 83 -13.23 15.53 -0.10
C LYS A 83 -14.47 15.19 -0.92
N ILE A 84 -14.42 14.19 -1.80
CA ILE A 84 -15.58 13.74 -2.55
C ILE A 84 -16.51 12.98 -1.60
N GLY A 85 -17.77 13.43 -1.55
CA GLY A 85 -18.80 12.85 -0.72
C GLY A 85 -19.16 11.41 -1.07
N ILE A 86 -20.25 10.93 -0.47
CA ILE A 86 -20.71 9.55 -0.64
C ILE A 86 -21.01 9.27 -2.11
N THR A 87 -20.65 8.07 -2.55
CA THR A 87 -20.95 7.50 -3.86
C THR A 87 -21.62 6.15 -3.67
N ASN A 88 -22.18 5.58 -4.75
CA ASN A 88 -22.79 4.26 -4.69
C ASN A 88 -21.75 3.21 -4.21
N ARG A 89 -22.12 2.44 -3.18
CA ARG A 89 -21.24 1.48 -2.50
C ARG A 89 -20.61 0.47 -3.47
N ASP A 90 -21.37 0.02 -4.47
CA ASP A 90 -20.93 -1.01 -5.40
C ASP A 90 -19.81 -0.50 -6.33
N LYS A 91 -19.84 0.81 -6.66
CA LYS A 91 -18.80 1.46 -7.48
C LYS A 91 -17.60 1.90 -6.64
N ARG A 92 -17.83 2.26 -5.38
CA ARG A 92 -16.78 2.70 -4.45
C ARG A 92 -15.68 1.65 -4.29
N ALA A 93 -16.04 0.39 -4.07
CA ALA A 93 -15.06 -0.69 -3.86
C ALA A 93 -14.13 -0.88 -5.06
N ALA A 94 -14.66 -0.83 -6.29
CA ALA A 94 -13.87 -0.96 -7.51
C ALA A 94 -12.89 0.21 -7.70
N LEU A 95 -13.33 1.42 -7.39
CA LEU A 95 -12.50 2.62 -7.44
C LEU A 95 -11.39 2.60 -6.38
N ASP A 96 -11.72 2.25 -5.13
CA ASP A 96 -10.74 2.14 -4.05
C ASP A 96 -9.68 1.06 -4.36
N ALA A 97 -10.06 -0.06 -4.97
CA ALA A 97 -9.12 -1.09 -5.39
C ALA A 97 -8.12 -0.59 -6.46
N ARG A 98 -8.56 0.29 -7.37
CA ARG A 98 -7.68 0.93 -8.37
C ARG A 98 -6.70 1.91 -7.71
N VAL A 99 -7.18 2.71 -6.75
CA VAL A 99 -6.30 3.58 -5.94
C VAL A 99 -5.24 2.76 -5.21
N SER A 100 -5.63 1.65 -4.57
CA SER A 100 -4.70 0.78 -3.83
C SER A 100 -3.56 0.30 -4.71
N LYS A 101 -3.82 -0.09 -5.96
CA LYS A 101 -2.77 -0.55 -6.89
C LYS A 101 -1.68 0.50 -7.11
N VAL A 102 -2.07 1.77 -7.24
CA VAL A 102 -1.12 2.88 -7.40
C VAL A 102 -0.36 3.13 -6.10
N GLU A 103 -1.05 3.10 -4.97
CA GLU A 103 -0.42 3.26 -3.65
C GLU A 103 0.60 2.16 -3.36
N ASP A 104 0.25 0.91 -3.67
CA ASP A 104 1.10 -0.27 -3.47
C ASP A 104 2.36 -0.19 -4.36
N ALA A 105 2.22 0.22 -5.62
CA ALA A 105 3.36 0.43 -6.51
C ALA A 105 4.33 1.49 -5.97
N ILE A 106 3.82 2.61 -5.44
CA ILE A 106 4.65 3.66 -4.83
C ILE A 106 5.33 3.14 -3.56
N LYS A 107 4.61 2.43 -2.69
CA LYS A 107 5.15 1.85 -1.46
C LYS A 107 6.23 0.82 -1.72
N GLU A 108 6.04 -0.05 -2.72
CA GLU A 108 7.03 -1.06 -3.09
C GLU A 108 8.31 -0.41 -3.62
N ALA A 109 8.20 0.62 -4.46
CA ALA A 109 9.35 1.38 -4.93
C ALA A 109 10.08 2.10 -3.78
N GLU A 110 9.36 2.68 -2.82
CA GLU A 110 9.96 3.31 -1.63
C GLU A 110 10.66 2.27 -0.73
N ALA A 111 10.05 1.11 -0.52
CA ALA A 111 10.63 0.02 0.25
C ALA A 111 11.92 -0.49 -0.40
N GLU A 112 11.96 -0.58 -1.73
CA GLU A 112 13.15 -1.02 -2.47
C GLU A 112 14.30 -0.02 -2.38
N ILE A 113 14.01 1.29 -2.47
CA ILE A 113 15.01 2.33 -2.20
C ILE A 113 15.52 2.19 -0.77
N TRP A 114 14.61 2.08 0.21
CA TRP A 114 14.99 1.98 1.60
C TRP A 114 15.89 0.76 1.87
N ARG A 115 15.57 -0.42 1.32
CA ARG A 115 16.42 -1.62 1.42
C ARG A 115 17.84 -1.37 0.91
N LYS A 116 17.98 -0.69 -0.22
CA LYS A 116 19.29 -0.36 -0.82
C LYS A 116 20.04 0.72 -0.06
N THR A 117 19.34 1.57 0.68
CA THR A 117 19.95 2.67 1.44
C THR A 117 20.03 2.43 2.95
N ASP A 118 19.54 1.30 3.46
CA ASP A 118 19.50 1.01 4.91
C ASP A 118 20.93 1.06 5.48
N PRO A 119 21.26 2.07 6.30
CA PRO A 119 22.61 2.25 6.80
C PRO A 119 23.06 1.09 7.69
N THR A 120 22.12 0.46 8.40
CA THR A 120 22.42 -0.64 9.32
C THR A 120 22.69 -1.94 8.55
N ALA A 121 21.93 -2.20 7.48
CA ALA A 121 22.17 -3.35 6.60
C ALA A 121 23.49 -3.18 5.83
N LYS A 122 23.75 -1.97 5.29
CA LYS A 122 25.02 -1.63 4.63
C LYS A 122 26.22 -1.79 5.56
N ALA A 123 26.11 -1.32 6.81
CA ALA A 123 27.17 -1.48 7.81
C ALA A 123 27.43 -2.96 8.17
N ARG A 124 26.38 -3.78 8.31
CA ARG A 124 26.54 -5.22 8.54
C ARG A 124 27.20 -5.92 7.36
N ALA A 125 26.82 -5.59 6.13
CA ALA A 125 27.47 -6.12 4.93
C ALA A 125 28.96 -5.72 4.87
N ALA A 126 29.28 -4.47 5.20
CA ALA A 126 30.65 -3.98 5.26
C ALA A 126 31.48 -4.69 6.34
N GLU A 127 30.89 -4.96 7.50
CA GLU A 127 31.54 -5.72 8.58
C GLU A 127 31.85 -7.17 8.16
N VAL A 128 30.94 -7.85 7.44
CA VAL A 128 31.20 -9.19 6.91
C VAL A 128 32.37 -9.19 5.91
N VAL A 129 32.41 -8.21 5.01
CA VAL A 129 33.54 -8.03 4.06
C VAL A 129 34.84 -7.83 4.82
N LYS A 130 34.84 -7.01 5.87
CA LYS A 130 36.01 -6.78 6.72
C LYS A 130 36.46 -8.05 7.43
N GLN A 131 35.55 -8.78 8.08
CA GLN A 131 35.87 -10.03 8.78
C GLN A 131 36.44 -11.11 7.84
N LEU A 132 35.90 -11.24 6.63
CA LEU A 132 36.44 -12.15 5.62
C LEU A 132 37.84 -11.72 5.16
N SER A 133 38.05 -10.43 4.94
CA SER A 133 39.36 -9.87 4.57
C SER A 133 40.41 -10.10 5.65
N ASP A 134 40.09 -9.79 6.91
CA ASP A 134 40.98 -10.00 8.06
C ASP A 134 41.30 -11.49 8.24
N SER A 135 40.31 -12.37 8.01
CA SER A 135 40.52 -13.82 8.06
C SER A 135 41.43 -14.31 6.95
N ILE A 136 41.26 -13.84 5.71
CA ILE A 136 42.12 -14.17 4.57
C ILE A 136 43.57 -13.75 4.89
N GLU A 137 43.77 -12.53 5.36
CA GLU A 137 45.11 -12.02 5.72
C GLU A 137 45.76 -12.89 6.79
N SER A 138 44.99 -13.31 7.81
CA SER A 138 45.47 -14.22 8.87
C SER A 138 45.92 -15.58 8.30
N TYR A 139 45.14 -16.17 7.39
CA TYR A 139 45.49 -17.45 6.75
C TYR A 139 46.68 -17.31 5.80
N GLU A 140 46.79 -16.22 5.05
CA GLU A 140 47.93 -15.96 4.17
C GLU A 140 49.22 -15.77 5.00
N LYS A 141 49.16 -15.04 6.11
CA LYS A 141 50.27 -14.93 7.07
C LYS A 141 50.65 -16.28 7.68
N ALA A 142 49.66 -17.11 8.04
CA ALA A 142 49.90 -18.44 8.57
C ALA A 142 50.55 -19.37 7.53
N ALA A 143 50.11 -19.31 6.27
CA ALA A 143 50.70 -20.04 5.16
C ALA A 143 52.17 -19.64 4.92
N ALA A 144 52.45 -18.33 4.89
CA ALA A 144 53.80 -17.81 4.73
C ALA A 144 54.73 -18.25 5.87
N LYS A 145 54.26 -18.17 7.13
CA LYS A 145 55.04 -18.61 8.30
C LYS A 145 55.30 -20.11 8.27
N ALA A 146 54.31 -20.93 7.91
CA ALA A 146 54.47 -22.38 7.80
C ALA A 146 55.47 -22.76 6.69
N LYS A 147 55.42 -22.06 5.55
CA LYS A 147 56.37 -22.25 4.43
C LYS A 147 57.80 -21.89 4.84
N ALA A 148 58.00 -20.77 5.54
CA ALA A 148 59.31 -20.36 6.06
C ALA A 148 59.87 -21.34 7.11
N ALA A 149 58.99 -22.03 7.85
CA ALA A 149 59.36 -23.08 8.80
C ALA A 149 59.57 -24.47 8.16
N GLY A 150 59.50 -24.60 6.83
CA GLY A 150 59.67 -25.87 6.11
C GLY A 150 58.48 -26.83 6.25
N ASN A 151 57.34 -26.39 6.78
CA ASN A 151 56.14 -27.22 6.92
C ASN A 151 55.19 -27.01 5.73
N GLU A 152 55.49 -27.68 4.61
CA GLU A 152 54.77 -27.53 3.34
C GLU A 152 53.29 -27.94 3.44
N LYS A 153 52.98 -29.02 4.16
CA LYS A 153 51.60 -29.49 4.34
C LYS A 153 50.73 -28.41 5.00
N LYS A 154 51.21 -27.85 6.11
CA LYS A 154 50.48 -26.80 6.84
C LYS A 154 50.39 -25.49 6.04
N ALA A 155 51.41 -25.18 5.24
CA ALA A 155 51.38 -24.02 4.35
C ALA A 155 50.29 -24.16 3.28
N LYS A 156 50.17 -25.35 2.67
CA LYS A 156 49.16 -25.64 1.66
C LYS A 156 47.74 -25.58 2.22
N GLU A 157 47.49 -26.22 3.37
CA GLU A 157 46.18 -26.19 4.05
C GLU A 157 45.71 -24.77 4.39
N ALA A 158 46.64 -23.92 4.87
CA ALA A 158 46.34 -22.52 5.17
C ALA A 158 46.08 -21.69 3.88
N ALA A 159 46.82 -21.95 2.80
CA ALA A 159 46.60 -21.29 1.52
C ALA A 159 45.25 -21.66 0.88
N GLU A 160 44.88 -22.95 0.91
CA GLU A 160 43.56 -23.42 0.46
C GLU A 160 42.43 -22.81 1.29
N SER A 161 42.63 -22.67 2.61
CA SER A 161 41.68 -22.01 3.50
C SER A 161 41.48 -20.51 3.19
N ALA A 162 42.55 -19.82 2.78
CA ALA A 162 42.48 -18.44 2.31
C ALA A 162 41.73 -18.35 0.98
N GLU A 163 42.03 -19.24 0.04
CA GLU A 163 41.41 -19.26 -1.29
C GLU A 163 39.90 -19.53 -1.23
N ALA A 164 39.47 -20.47 -0.39
CA ALA A 164 38.05 -20.72 -0.16
C ALA A 164 37.32 -19.44 0.31
N ARG A 165 37.95 -18.67 1.20
CA ARG A 165 37.39 -17.41 1.73
C ARG A 165 37.41 -16.27 0.73
N LYS A 166 38.35 -16.24 -0.22
CA LYS A 166 38.33 -15.26 -1.32
C LYS A 166 37.08 -15.37 -2.18
N SER A 167 36.61 -16.60 -2.43
CA SER A 167 35.35 -16.80 -3.16
C SER A 167 34.14 -16.21 -2.41
N TRP A 168 34.09 -16.36 -1.08
CA TRP A 168 33.04 -15.78 -0.25
C TRP A 168 33.17 -14.27 -0.10
N LEU A 169 34.41 -13.75 -0.04
CA LEU A 169 34.67 -12.31 -0.03
C LEU A 169 34.15 -11.65 -1.30
N ALA A 170 34.38 -12.26 -2.47
CA ALA A 170 33.89 -11.73 -3.73
C ALA A 170 32.35 -11.64 -3.75
N GLU A 171 31.65 -12.63 -3.21
CA GLU A 171 30.19 -12.60 -3.13
C GLU A 171 29.69 -11.57 -2.10
N ALA A 172 30.34 -11.48 -0.94
CA ALA A 172 30.03 -10.45 0.06
C ALA A 172 30.26 -9.03 -0.46
N GLN A 173 31.29 -8.82 -1.29
CA GLN A 173 31.56 -7.53 -1.95
C GLN A 173 30.49 -7.17 -2.98
N LYS A 174 29.98 -8.14 -3.77
CA LYS A 174 28.85 -7.89 -4.66
C LYS A 174 27.60 -7.48 -3.88
N HIS A 175 27.27 -8.20 -2.82
CA HIS A 175 26.13 -7.86 -1.97
C HIS A 175 26.29 -6.48 -1.33
N LEU A 176 27.49 -6.11 -0.87
CA LEU A 176 27.75 -4.75 -0.38
C LEU A 176 27.57 -3.69 -1.47
N ALA A 177 27.94 -4.00 -2.72
CA ALA A 177 27.79 -3.10 -3.86
C ALA A 177 26.32 -2.90 -4.31
N GLU A 178 25.39 -3.78 -3.91
CA GLU A 178 23.96 -3.58 -4.16
C GLU A 178 23.37 -2.43 -3.33
N PHE A 179 24.04 -2.01 -2.26
CA PHE A 179 23.68 -0.82 -1.49
C PHE A 179 24.23 0.45 -2.17
N ASN A 180 23.33 1.27 -2.71
CA ASN A 180 23.67 2.59 -3.27
C ASN A 180 24.14 3.58 -2.18
#